data_AF-A0A6P1CWE1-F1
#
_entry.id   AF-A0A6P1CWE1-F1
#
_cell.length_a   1.000
_cell.length_b   1.000
_cell.length_c   1.000
_cell.angle_alpha   90.00
_cell.angle_beta   90.00
_cell.angle_gamma   90.00
#
_symmetry.space_group_name_H-M   'P 1'
#
loop_
_entity.id
_entity.type
_entity.pdbx_description
1 polymer ?
#
loop_
_entity_poly.entity_id
_entity_poly.type
_entity_poly.pdbx_seq_one_letter_code
_entity_poly.pdbx_strand_id
1 'polypeptide(L)'
;MADRTTGTAAQRQRLTEGLMAYGAGFTELGRRFAVALGVHSTDAFALLEIAAADQTGAPLSPALLSKRIPLSSGAMTALLNRLERAGYVHRSRELDDRRVVT
;
A
#
# COMPACT_ATOMS: atom_id res chain seq x y z
N MET A 1 -11.67 -34.19 -25.01
CA MET A 1 -11.89 -33.76 -23.60
C MET A 1 -10.59 -33.35 -22.89
N ALA A 2 -9.41 -33.88 -23.25
CA ALA A 2 -8.11 -33.51 -22.67
C ALA A 2 -7.61 -32.07 -22.97
N ASP A 3 -8.02 -31.49 -24.10
CA ASP A 3 -7.54 -30.19 -24.61
C ASP A 3 -7.99 -28.97 -23.75
N ARG A 4 -9.18 -29.04 -23.15
CA ARG A 4 -9.75 -27.95 -22.34
C ARG A 4 -9.04 -27.80 -20.98
N THR A 5 -8.55 -28.90 -20.43
CA THR A 5 -7.82 -28.91 -19.15
C THR A 5 -6.41 -28.34 -19.31
N THR A 6 -5.74 -28.63 -20.42
CA THR A 6 -4.44 -28.05 -20.76
C THR A 6 -4.54 -26.53 -20.98
N GLY A 7 -5.61 -26.08 -21.66
CA GLY A 7 -5.87 -24.65 -21.86
C GLY A 7 -6.09 -23.87 -20.56
N THR A 8 -6.83 -24.44 -19.60
CA THR A 8 -7.04 -23.82 -18.27
C THR A 8 -5.79 -23.82 -17.40
N ALA A 9 -4.96 -24.86 -17.45
CA ALA A 9 -3.68 -24.91 -16.76
C ALA A 9 -2.70 -23.85 -17.30
N ALA A 10 -2.58 -23.73 -18.63
CA ALA A 10 -1.74 -22.72 -19.26
C ALA A 10 -2.23 -21.29 -18.97
N GLN A 11 -3.55 -21.06 -18.94
CA GLN A 11 -4.12 -19.77 -18.56
C GLN A 11 -3.82 -19.43 -17.09
N ARG A 12 -3.95 -20.40 -16.17
CA ARG A 12 -3.61 -20.20 -14.77
C ARG A 12 -2.14 -19.85 -14.60
N GLN A 13 -1.25 -20.53 -15.31
CA GLN A 13 0.18 -20.25 -15.28
C GLN A 13 0.50 -18.82 -15.72
N ARG A 14 -0.08 -18.37 -16.85
CA ARG A 14 0.10 -16.99 -17.33
C ARG A 14 -0.42 -15.95 -16.33
N LEU A 15 -1.55 -16.21 -15.68
CA LEU A 15 -2.08 -15.32 -14.65
C LEU A 15 -1.17 -15.25 -13.42
N THR A 16 -0.65 -16.40 -12.97
CA THR A 16 0.30 -16.46 -11.85
C THR A 16 1.58 -15.70 -12.19
N GLU A 17 2.16 -15.93 -13.36
CA GLU A 17 3.36 -15.23 -13.83
C GLU A 17 3.15 -13.72 -13.91
N GLY A 18 2.02 -13.28 -14.48
CA GLY A 18 1.64 -11.88 -14.54
C GLY A 18 1.49 -11.24 -13.16
N LEU A 19 0.84 -11.94 -12.22
CA LEU A 19 0.66 -11.46 -10.84
C LEU A 19 1.99 -11.35 -10.09
N MET A 20 2.87 -12.34 -10.24
CA MET A 20 4.21 -12.32 -9.63
C MET A 20 5.09 -11.22 -10.23
N ALA A 21 5.05 -11.02 -11.55
CA ALA A 21 5.78 -9.95 -12.22
C ALA A 21 5.28 -8.55 -11.78
N TYR A 22 3.96 -8.39 -11.67
CA TYR A 22 3.35 -7.17 -11.13
C TYR A 22 3.81 -6.91 -9.69
N GLY A 23 3.74 -7.92 -8.81
CA GLY A 23 4.17 -7.79 -7.42
C GLY A 23 5.65 -7.42 -7.28
N ALA A 24 6.52 -7.99 -8.12
CA ALA A 24 7.94 -7.62 -8.17
C ALA A 24 8.14 -6.17 -8.63
N GLY A 25 7.45 -5.75 -9.68
CA GLY A 25 7.50 -4.36 -10.18
C GLY A 25 7.00 -3.35 -9.15
N PHE A 26 5.88 -3.64 -8.47
CA PHE A 26 5.36 -2.80 -7.40
C PHE A 26 6.32 -2.71 -6.20
N THR A 27 6.96 -3.83 -5.85
CA THR A 27 7.94 -3.86 -4.75
C THR A 27 9.15 -2.98 -5.06
N GLU A 28 9.66 -3.07 -6.29
CA GLU A 28 10.79 -2.25 -6.74
C GLU A 28 10.42 -0.76 -6.83
N LEU A 29 9.21 -0.44 -7.27
CA LEU A 29 8.69 0.94 -7.25
C LEU A 29 8.72 1.50 -5.83
N GLY A 30 8.16 0.78 -4.86
CA GLY A 30 8.17 1.20 -3.45
C GLY A 30 9.59 1.38 -2.90
N ARG A 31 10.52 0.48 -3.26
CA ARG A 31 11.93 0.61 -2.87
C ARG A 31 12.58 1.88 -3.44
N ARG A 32 12.35 2.19 -4.72
CA ARG A 32 12.88 3.43 -5.34
C ARG A 32 12.29 4.67 -4.70
N PHE A 33 10.99 4.64 -4.40
CA PHE A 33 10.31 5.74 -3.74
C PHE A 33 10.86 5.98 -2.33
N ALA A 34 11.15 4.91 -1.58
CA ALA A 34 11.79 4.96 -0.28
C ALA A 34 13.17 5.64 -0.34
N VAL A 35 14.00 5.28 -1.32
CA VAL A 35 15.30 5.91 -1.55
C VAL A 35 15.15 7.39 -1.89
N ALA A 36 14.22 7.74 -2.78
CA ALA A 36 14.01 9.12 -3.22
C ALA A 36 13.53 10.04 -2.08
N LEU A 37 12.70 9.53 -1.18
CA LEU A 37 12.15 10.26 -0.03
C LEU A 37 13.00 10.15 1.25
N GLY A 38 14.04 9.31 1.24
CA GLY A 38 14.86 9.05 2.43
C GLY A 38 14.10 8.38 3.57
N VAL A 39 13.10 7.54 3.26
CA VAL A 39 12.23 6.87 4.26
C VAL A 39 12.42 5.35 4.24
N HIS A 40 11.89 4.65 5.25
CA HIS A 40 11.83 3.20 5.22
C HIS A 40 10.92 2.70 4.08
N SER A 41 11.20 1.51 3.53
CA SER A 41 10.40 0.92 2.45
C SER A 41 8.92 0.79 2.81
N THR A 42 8.60 0.38 4.04
CA THR A 42 7.21 0.29 4.52
C THR A 42 6.54 1.66 4.60
N ASP A 43 7.29 2.70 4.98
CA ASP A 43 6.79 4.08 5.04
C ASP A 43 6.48 4.59 3.63
N ALA A 44 7.30 4.25 2.64
CA ALA A 44 7.05 4.57 1.23
C ALA A 44 5.79 3.87 0.67
N PHE A 45 5.55 2.60 1.02
CA PHE A 45 4.29 1.93 0.64
C PHE A 45 3.08 2.59 1.28
N ALA A 46 3.18 3.01 2.54
CA ALA A 46 2.10 3.75 3.19
C ALA A 46 1.82 5.08 2.50
N LEU A 47 2.85 5.81 2.08
CA LEU A 47 2.68 7.04 1.31
C LEU A 47 2.00 6.80 -0.04
N LEU A 48 2.35 5.72 -0.75
CA LEU A 48 1.68 5.37 -2.00
C LEU A 48 0.18 5.08 -1.79
N GLU A 49 -0.17 4.34 -0.73
CA GLU A 49 -1.57 4.04 -0.40
C GLU A 49 -2.36 5.29 0.01
N ILE A 50 -1.76 6.15 0.82
CA ILE A 50 -2.38 7.41 1.26
C ILE A 50 -2.58 8.35 0.06
N ALA A 51 -1.55 8.54 -0.78
CA ALA A 51 -1.62 9.38 -1.96
C ALA A 51 -2.63 8.85 -3.00
N ALA A 52 -2.74 7.53 -3.17
CA ALA A 52 -3.74 6.94 -4.05
C ALA A 52 -5.17 7.19 -3.53
N ALA A 53 -5.36 7.08 -2.21
CA ALA A 53 -6.66 7.31 -1.58
C ALA A 53 -7.08 8.79 -1.62
N ASP A 54 -6.14 9.70 -1.34
CA ASP A 54 -6.34 11.14 -1.39
C ASP A 54 -6.71 11.62 -2.81
N GLN A 55 -6.03 11.11 -3.84
CA GLN A 55 -6.36 11.39 -5.24
C GLN A 55 -7.80 10.99 -5.63
N THR A 56 -8.40 10.03 -4.92
CA THR A 56 -9.79 9.61 -5.15
C THR A 56 -10.79 10.30 -4.23
N GLY A 57 -10.35 11.27 -3.41
CA GLY A 57 -11.19 11.98 -2.44
C GLY A 57 -11.66 11.09 -1.29
N ALA A 58 -10.94 9.99 -1.01
CA ALA A 58 -11.28 9.04 0.04
C ALA A 58 -10.12 8.83 1.03
N PRO A 59 -9.74 9.85 1.83
CA PRO A 59 -8.66 9.75 2.80
C PRO A 59 -8.77 8.53 3.71
N LEU A 60 -7.62 7.95 4.07
CA LEU A 60 -7.60 6.73 4.88
C LEU A 60 -7.58 7.06 6.37
N SER A 61 -8.36 6.32 7.17
CA SER A 61 -8.10 6.25 8.61
C SER A 61 -6.95 5.28 8.91
N PRO A 62 -6.24 5.42 10.04
CA PRO A 62 -5.22 4.45 10.48
C PRO A 62 -5.73 3.01 10.53
N ALA A 63 -7.01 2.82 10.88
CA ALA A 63 -7.66 1.52 10.91
C ALA A 63 -7.85 0.92 9.51
N LEU A 64 -8.19 1.75 8.51
CA LEU A 64 -8.29 1.31 7.12
C LEU A 64 -6.91 1.04 6.51
N LEU A 65 -5.93 1.89 6.81
CA LEU A 65 -4.55 1.68 6.37
C LEU A 65 -3.97 0.36 6.91
N SER A 66 -4.28 0.00 8.17
CA SER A 66 -3.89 -1.28 8.78
C SER A 66 -4.48 -2.51 8.09
N LYS A 67 -5.59 -2.37 7.35
CA LYS A 67 -6.16 -3.46 6.54
C LYS A 67 -5.41 -3.65 5.21
N ARG A 68 -4.73 -2.61 4.74
CA ARG A 68 -3.99 -2.61 3.47
C ARG A 68 -2.52 -2.98 3.67
N ILE A 69 -1.95 -2.56 4.79
CA ILE A 69 -0.55 -2.81 5.13
C ILE A 69 -0.53 -3.63 6.42
N PRO A 70 -0.08 -4.90 6.38
CA PRO A 70 -0.12 -5.80 7.52
C PRO A 70 0.97 -5.41 8.53
N LEU A 71 0.65 -4.45 9.39
CA LEU A 71 1.47 -4.00 10.51
C LEU A 71 0.74 -4.20 11.83
N SER A 72 1.52 -4.40 12.89
CA SER A 72 0.97 -4.28 14.24
C SER A 72 0.52 -2.83 14.49
N SER A 73 -0.44 -2.64 15.40
CA SER A 73 -0.94 -1.31 15.77
C SER A 73 0.19 -0.36 16.23
N GLY A 74 1.16 -0.89 16.99
CA GLY A 74 2.34 -0.14 17.41
C GLY A 74 3.24 0.26 16.24
N ALA A 75 3.48 -0.65 15.29
CA ALA A 75 4.26 -0.35 14.08
C ALA A 75 3.56 0.67 13.17
N MET A 76 2.24 0.56 13.02
CA MET A 76 1.43 1.54 12.29
C MET A 76 1.50 2.93 12.92
N THR A 77 1.36 3.01 14.24
CA THR A 77 1.46 4.28 14.98
C THR A 77 2.86 4.91 14.81
N ALA A 78 3.91 4.10 14.93
CA ALA A 78 5.28 4.56 14.74
C ALA A 78 5.53 5.05 13.31
N LEU A 79 5.01 4.34 12.30
CA LEU A 79 5.08 4.74 10.89
C LEU A 79 4.40 6.09 10.67
N LEU A 80 3.14 6.24 11.11
CA LEU A 80 2.39 7.48 10.92
C LEU A 80 3.08 8.67 11.61
N ASN A 81 3.64 8.46 12.80
CA ASN A 81 4.41 9.48 13.50
C ASN A 81 5.69 9.86 12.75
N ARG A 82 6.39 8.89 12.13
CA ARG A 82 7.59 9.19 11.31
C ARG A 82 7.22 10.01 10.08
N LEU A 83 6.16 9.62 9.37
CA LEU A 83 5.71 10.31 8.17
C LEU A 83 5.21 11.73 8.46
N GLU A 84 4.44 11.91 9.53
CA GLU A 84 3.93 13.23 9.94
C GLU A 84 5.08 14.14 10.38
N ARG A 85 6.06 13.63 11.14
CA ARG A 85 7.27 14.37 11.51
C ARG A 85 8.12 14.77 10.30
N ALA A 86 8.14 13.94 9.27
CA ALA A 86 8.83 14.24 8.01
C ALA A 86 8.02 15.19 7.11
N GLY A 87 6.79 15.56 7.48
CA GLY A 87 5.93 16.46 6.73
C GLY A 87 5.26 15.82 5.51
N TYR A 88 5.27 14.49 5.40
CA TYR A 88 4.69 13.79 4.26
C TYR A 88 3.20 13.52 4.38
N VAL A 89 2.65 13.52 5.60
CA VAL A 89 1.23 13.30 5.86
C VAL A 89 0.73 14.25 6.93
N HIS A 90 -0.56 14.54 6.89
CA HIS A 90 -1.28 15.25 7.93
C HIS A 90 -2.41 14.41 8.51
N ARG A 91 -2.60 14.45 9.83
CA ARG A 91 -3.69 13.77 10.52
C ARG A 91 -4.70 14.77 11.05
N SER A 92 -5.88 14.81 10.45
CA SER A 92 -6.99 15.64 10.93
C SER A 92 -8.07 14.78 11.59
N ARG A 93 -8.76 15.35 12.58
CA ARG A 93 -9.96 14.72 13.17
C ARG A 93 -11.16 15.04 12.30
N GLU A 94 -11.91 14.01 11.92
CA GLU A 94 -13.20 14.16 11.28
C GLU A 94 -14.34 14.14 12.33
N LEU A 95 -15.55 14.55 11.93
CA LEU A 95 -16.73 14.74 12.80
C LEU A 95 -17.14 13.50 13.62
N ASP A 96 -16.72 12.30 13.22
CA ASP A 96 -17.05 11.01 13.87
C ASP A 96 -15.88 10.45 14.73
N ASP A 97 -14.99 11.32 15.22
CA ASP A 97 -13.78 10.99 16.01
C ASP A 97 -12.77 10.05 15.32
N ARG A 98 -12.93 9.86 14.00
CA ARG A 98 -11.96 9.15 13.17
C ARG A 98 -10.90 10.11 12.68
N ARG A 99 -9.63 9.79 12.95
CA ARG A 99 -8.51 10.52 12.33
C ARG A 99 -8.38 10.05 10.88
N VAL A 100 -8.37 10.98 9.94
CA VAL A 100 -8.03 10.72 8.54
C VAL A 100 -6.58 11.11 8.30
N VAL A 101 -5.96 10.47 7.31
CA VAL A 101 -4.58 10.69 6.89
C VAL A 101 -4.59 11.04 5.41
N THR A 102 -4.00 12.19 5.09
CA THR A 102 -3.78 12.73 3.74
C THR A 102 -2.31 13.05 3.57
#